data_AF-A0A9E6CWR0-F1
#
_entry.id   AF-A0A9E6CWR0-F1
#
_cell.length_a   1.000
_cell.length_b   1.000
_cell.length_c   1.000
_cell.angle_alpha   90.00
_cell.angle_beta   90.00
_cell.angle_gamma   90.00
#
_symmetry.space_group_name_H-M   'P 1'
#
loop_
_entity.id
_entity.type
_entity.pdbx_description
1 polymer ?
#
loop_
_entity_poly.entity_id
_entity_poly.type
_entity_poly.pdbx_seq_one_letter_code
_entity_poly.pdbx_strand_id
1 'polypeptide(L)'
;MLALVGMGVEPGLSNVFARYASDHLFDTIDEIGVRDGSNLSIDGLDFAPTFSIWTTIEETLNPPLIWERERGLYTTDCFSEPEIFHFPAGIGAYECVNVEHEEVIMIPREIDCNRVTFKYSLGAEFIDWLKTFAYLGLDSNEKIRVGDV
;
A
#
# COMPACT_ATOMS: atom_id res chain seq x y z
N MET A 1 -18.02 26.50 6.72
CA MET A 1 -16.83 26.16 5.91
C MET A 1 -16.81 24.65 5.75
N LEU A 2 -16.52 24.12 4.56
CA LEU A 2 -16.43 22.69 4.27
C LEU A 2 -14.98 22.37 3.85
N ALA A 3 -14.43 21.27 4.33
CA ALA A 3 -13.15 20.72 3.89
C ALA A 3 -13.37 19.28 3.40
N LEU A 4 -12.78 18.93 2.26
CA LEU A 4 -12.76 17.59 1.70
C LEU A 4 -11.30 17.13 1.66
N VAL A 5 -11.01 16.00 2.31
CA VAL A 5 -9.65 15.47 2.50
C VAL A 5 -9.58 14.09 1.86
N GLY A 6 -8.41 13.73 1.33
CA GLY A 6 -8.16 12.41 0.75
C GLY A 6 -9.08 12.10 -0.44
N MET A 7 -9.08 12.97 -1.46
CA MET A 7 -9.90 12.84 -2.66
C MET A 7 -9.07 12.59 -3.92
N GLY A 8 -8.07 11.72 -3.81
CA GLY A 8 -7.31 11.15 -4.92
C GLY A 8 -7.89 9.81 -5.37
N VAL A 9 -7.00 8.90 -5.74
CA VAL A 9 -7.37 7.49 -6.00
C VAL A 9 -7.37 6.72 -4.68
N GLU A 10 -6.29 6.85 -3.93
CA GLU A 10 -6.07 6.23 -2.63
C GLU A 10 -5.26 7.20 -1.75
N PRO A 11 -5.86 7.75 -0.68
CA PRO A 11 -7.29 7.73 -0.39
C PRO A 11 -8.12 8.54 -1.40
N GLY A 12 -9.37 8.11 -1.58
CA GLY A 12 -10.39 8.84 -2.30
C GLY A 12 -11.34 7.93 -3.05
N LEU A 13 -10.98 7.56 -4.27
CA LEU A 13 -11.77 6.62 -5.09
C LEU A 13 -11.98 5.29 -4.37
N SER A 14 -10.93 4.75 -3.73
CA SER A 14 -10.99 3.56 -2.88
C SER A 14 -12.07 3.68 -1.79
N ASN A 15 -12.09 4.80 -1.06
CA ASN A 15 -13.08 5.10 -0.02
C ASN A 15 -14.50 5.24 -0.59
N VAL A 16 -14.64 5.90 -1.74
CA VAL A 16 -15.95 6.05 -2.42
C VAL A 16 -16.49 4.70 -2.86
N PHE A 17 -15.64 3.82 -3.42
CA PHE A 17 -16.04 2.47 -3.80
C PHE A 17 -16.44 1.63 -2.59
N ALA A 18 -15.65 1.67 -1.51
CA ALA A 18 -15.99 1.00 -0.27
C ALA A 18 -17.35 1.47 0.28
N ARG A 19 -17.59 2.79 0.30
CA ARG A 19 -18.86 3.36 0.78
C ARG A 19 -20.03 2.97 -0.12
N TYR A 20 -19.86 3.07 -1.43
CA TYR A 20 -20.87 2.66 -2.40
C TYR A 20 -21.25 1.19 -2.25
N ALA A 21 -20.26 0.32 -2.05
CA ALA A 21 -20.48 -1.10 -1.82
C ALA A 21 -21.30 -1.35 -0.55
N SER A 22 -20.98 -0.63 0.53
CA SER A 22 -21.71 -0.69 1.80
C SER A 22 -23.16 -0.20 1.68
N ASP A 23 -23.41 0.82 0.87
CA ASP A 23 -24.75 1.42 0.75
C ASP A 23 -25.67 0.67 -0.22
N HIS A 24 -25.09 -0.02 -1.21
CA HIS A 24 -25.86 -0.47 -2.38
C HIS A 24 -25.62 -1.91 -2.81
N LEU A 25 -24.51 -2.55 -2.42
CA LEU A 25 -24.13 -3.85 -2.96
C LEU A 25 -24.21 -4.97 -1.92
N PHE A 26 -24.01 -4.67 -0.64
CA PHE A 26 -23.92 -5.67 0.41
C PHE A 26 -24.74 -5.28 1.64
N ASP A 27 -25.38 -6.27 2.26
CA ASP A 27 -26.04 -6.10 3.57
C ASP A 27 -25.01 -6.05 4.71
N THR A 28 -23.90 -6.79 4.56
CA THR A 28 -22.79 -6.87 5.50
C THR A 28 -21.47 -7.00 4.75
N ILE A 29 -20.43 -6.30 5.20
CA ILE A 29 -19.08 -6.41 4.64
C ILE A 29 -18.18 -7.11 5.64
N ASP A 30 -17.54 -8.21 5.24
CA ASP A 30 -16.58 -8.92 6.10
C ASP A 30 -15.20 -8.27 6.02
N GLU A 31 -14.66 -8.13 4.82
CA GLU A 31 -13.36 -7.48 4.56
C GLU A 31 -13.50 -6.41 3.48
N ILE A 32 -12.78 -5.30 3.69
CA ILE A 32 -12.46 -4.33 2.64
C ILE A 32 -10.96 -4.37 2.47
N GLY A 33 -10.46 -4.53 1.25
CA GLY A 33 -9.06 -4.22 1.06
C GLY A 33 -8.69 -3.76 -0.32
N VAL A 34 -7.78 -2.80 -0.32
CA VAL A 34 -7.32 -2.07 -1.50
C VAL A 34 -6.11 -2.79 -2.05
N ARG A 35 -6.14 -3.09 -3.36
CA ARG A 35 -5.03 -3.69 -4.09
C ARG A 35 -4.57 -2.67 -5.11
N ASP A 36 -3.46 -2.01 -4.81
CA ASP A 36 -2.80 -1.11 -5.76
C ASP A 36 -1.76 -1.88 -6.58
N GLY A 37 -1.73 -1.62 -7.87
CA GLY A 37 -0.83 -2.28 -8.77
C GLY A 37 -0.81 -1.65 -10.14
N SER A 38 0.36 -1.69 -10.77
CA SER A 38 0.56 -1.20 -12.12
C SER A 38 1.53 -2.10 -12.87
N ASN A 39 1.47 -2.06 -14.19
CA ASN A 39 2.45 -2.69 -15.09
C ASN A 39 3.16 -1.64 -15.94
N LEU A 40 3.33 -0.44 -15.39
CA LEU A 40 3.95 0.67 -16.11
C LEU A 40 5.41 0.34 -16.43
N SER A 41 5.80 0.56 -17.68
CA SER A 41 7.18 0.41 -18.13
C SER A 41 7.54 1.58 -19.06
N ILE A 42 8.83 1.92 -19.08
CA ILE A 42 9.38 2.91 -20.00
C ILE A 42 10.39 2.19 -20.89
N ASP A 43 10.14 2.19 -22.19
CA ASP A 43 11.00 1.52 -23.17
C ASP A 43 12.46 1.98 -23.03
N GLY A 44 13.35 1.01 -22.87
CA GLY A 44 14.80 1.23 -22.75
C GLY A 44 15.30 1.53 -21.34
N LEU A 45 14.44 1.50 -20.32
CA LEU A 45 14.84 1.58 -18.91
C LEU A 45 14.39 0.33 -18.16
N ASP A 46 15.33 -0.32 -17.48
CA ASP A 46 15.04 -1.49 -16.64
C ASP A 46 14.29 -1.09 -15.35
N PHE A 47 14.50 0.15 -14.88
CA PHE A 47 13.82 0.71 -13.71
C PHE A 47 13.57 2.21 -13.91
N ALA A 48 12.32 2.61 -13.74
CA ALA A 48 11.88 4.00 -13.90
C ALA A 48 10.74 4.33 -12.93
N PRO A 49 11.05 4.74 -11.69
CA PRO A 49 10.02 5.12 -10.74
C PRO A 49 9.34 6.41 -11.21
N THR A 50 8.01 6.43 -11.22
CA THR A 50 7.22 7.65 -11.52
C THR A 50 7.02 8.56 -10.33
N PHE A 51 7.44 8.11 -9.15
CA PHE A 51 7.31 8.81 -7.88
C PHE A 51 8.68 8.97 -7.22
N SER A 52 8.69 9.69 -6.10
CA SER A 52 9.86 9.77 -5.23
C SER A 52 10.23 8.37 -4.74
N ILE A 53 11.42 7.89 -5.14
CA ILE A 53 11.91 6.59 -4.69
C ILE A 53 12.06 6.53 -3.17
N TRP A 54 12.40 7.67 -2.54
CA TRP A 54 12.50 7.76 -1.08
C TRP A 54 11.16 7.47 -0.41
N THR A 55 10.08 8.05 -0.94
CA THR A 55 8.72 7.86 -0.42
C THR A 55 8.33 6.39 -0.53
N THR A 56 8.60 5.75 -1.67
CA THR A 56 8.33 4.31 -1.84
C THR A 56 9.16 3.45 -0.89
N ILE A 57 10.44 3.76 -0.67
CA ILE A 57 11.27 3.04 0.31
C ILE A 57 10.67 3.17 1.71
N GLU A 58 10.29 4.39 2.12
CA GLU A 58 9.73 4.66 3.45
C GLU A 58 8.38 3.95 3.66
N GLU A 59 7.44 4.09 2.73
CA GLU A 59 6.11 3.47 2.81
C GLU A 59 6.19 1.94 2.90
N THR A 60 7.11 1.33 2.15
CA THR A 60 7.23 -0.13 2.04
C THR A 60 8.08 -0.78 3.12
N LEU A 61 8.98 -0.01 3.75
CA LEU A 61 9.82 -0.47 4.87
C LEU A 61 9.25 -0.07 6.24
N ASN A 62 8.22 0.78 6.29
CA ASN A 62 7.46 0.99 7.51
C ASN A 62 6.57 -0.22 7.82
N PRO A 63 6.40 -0.59 9.11
CA PRO A 63 5.48 -1.66 9.51
C PRO A 63 4.07 -1.40 8.98
N PRO A 64 3.51 -2.29 8.13
CA PRO A 64 2.19 -2.09 7.54
C PRO A 64 1.11 -2.02 8.61
N LEU A 65 0.07 -1.23 8.36
CA LEU A 65 -1.10 -1.12 9.23
C LEU A 65 -2.20 -2.07 8.76
N ILE A 66 -2.83 -2.76 9.71
CA ILE A 66 -4.03 -3.56 9.51
C ILE A 66 -5.04 -3.16 10.58
N TRP A 67 -6.31 -3.11 10.20
CA TRP A 67 -7.41 -2.95 11.13
C TRP A 67 -8.26 -4.21 11.15
N GLU A 68 -8.58 -4.69 12.36
CA GLU A 68 -9.54 -5.78 12.58
C GLU A 68 -10.50 -5.39 13.71
N ARG A 69 -11.78 -5.73 13.59
CA ARG A 69 -12.81 -5.32 14.57
C ARG A 69 -12.48 -5.73 16.01
N GLU A 70 -11.98 -6.96 16.19
CA GLU A 70 -11.70 -7.50 17.54
C GLU A 70 -10.38 -7.00 18.12
N ARG A 71 -9.45 -6.54 17.27
CA ARG A 71 -8.09 -6.17 17.66
C ARG A 71 -7.81 -4.67 17.63
N GLY A 72 -8.58 -3.92 16.84
CA GLY A 72 -8.28 -2.54 16.47
C GLY A 72 -7.14 -2.47 15.45
N LEU A 73 -6.49 -1.31 15.41
CA LEU A 73 -5.33 -1.05 14.54
C LEU A 73 -4.08 -1.72 15.10
N TYR A 74 -3.34 -2.46 14.27
CA TYR A 74 -2.05 -3.06 14.65
C TYR A 74 -1.09 -3.12 13.45
N THR A 75 0.18 -3.35 13.74
CA THR A 75 1.21 -3.52 12.71
C THR A 75 1.65 -4.97 12.53
N THR A 76 2.16 -5.27 11.35
CA THR A 76 2.83 -6.53 11.01
C THR A 76 4.26 -6.29 10.55
N ASP A 77 5.01 -7.35 10.30
CA ASP A 77 6.29 -7.26 9.60
C ASP A 77 6.10 -6.71 8.18
N CYS A 78 7.13 -6.04 7.63
CA CYS A 78 7.11 -5.54 6.26
C CYS A 78 6.91 -6.69 5.28
N PHE A 79 6.16 -6.42 4.21
CA PHE A 79 5.84 -7.40 3.17
C PHE A 79 5.02 -8.61 3.67
N SER A 80 4.25 -8.47 4.76
CA SER A 80 3.44 -9.54 5.32
C SER A 80 2.27 -9.94 4.40
N GLU A 81 1.78 -11.17 4.63
CA GLU A 81 0.62 -11.75 3.93
C GLU A 81 0.66 -11.61 2.40
N PRO A 82 1.73 -12.11 1.72
CA PRO A 82 1.79 -12.04 0.27
C PRO A 82 0.61 -12.77 -0.37
N GLU A 83 0.04 -12.16 -1.40
CA GLU A 83 -1.02 -12.76 -2.21
C GLU A 83 -0.80 -12.49 -3.69
N ILE A 84 -1.15 -13.45 -4.55
CA ILE A 84 -1.18 -13.21 -6.00
C ILE A 84 -2.56 -12.66 -6.37
N PHE A 85 -2.61 -11.39 -6.76
CA PHE A 85 -3.81 -10.74 -7.27
C PHE A 85 -3.80 -10.68 -8.80
N HIS A 86 -4.91 -11.06 -9.43
CA HIS A 86 -5.05 -11.02 -10.89
C HIS A 86 -5.75 -9.71 -11.29
N PHE A 87 -4.95 -8.70 -11.60
CA PHE A 87 -5.45 -7.39 -12.01
C PHE A 87 -6.14 -7.48 -13.40
N PRO A 88 -7.27 -6.77 -13.59
CA PRO A 88 -8.03 -6.80 -14.82
C PRO A 88 -7.33 -6.00 -15.96
N ALA A 89 -8.02 -5.86 -17.10
CA ALA A 89 -7.60 -5.00 -18.21
C ALA A 89 -6.20 -5.29 -18.81
N GLY A 90 -5.72 -6.53 -18.68
CA GLY A 90 -4.45 -6.97 -19.26
C GLY A 90 -3.22 -6.69 -18.39
N ILE A 91 -3.40 -6.21 -17.15
CA ILE A 91 -2.31 -6.07 -16.18
C ILE A 91 -1.79 -7.47 -15.78
N GLY A 92 -2.68 -8.37 -15.37
CA GLY A 92 -2.35 -9.76 -15.09
C GLY A 92 -2.02 -10.04 -13.64
N ALA A 93 -1.34 -11.16 -13.38
CA ALA A 93 -1.07 -11.66 -12.05
C ALA A 93 0.18 -11.01 -11.46
N TYR A 94 0.05 -10.38 -10.30
CA TYR A 94 1.18 -9.87 -9.53
C TYR A 94 1.06 -10.22 -8.05
N GLU A 95 2.22 -10.33 -7.40
CA GLU A 95 2.29 -10.44 -5.96
C GLU A 95 2.03 -9.07 -5.32
N CYS A 96 1.13 -9.05 -4.34
CA CYS A 96 0.79 -7.90 -3.51
C CYS A 96 1.11 -8.24 -2.05
N VAL A 97 1.62 -7.25 -1.33
CA VAL A 97 2.01 -7.39 0.08
C VAL A 97 1.47 -6.22 0.89
N ASN A 98 1.25 -6.41 2.19
CA ASN A 98 0.77 -5.32 3.04
C ASN A 98 1.78 -4.16 3.06
N VAL A 99 1.27 -2.94 2.92
CA VAL A 99 2.00 -1.67 2.99
C VAL A 99 1.18 -0.69 3.84
N GLU A 100 1.84 0.25 4.51
CA GLU A 100 1.16 1.29 5.29
C GLU A 100 0.35 2.21 4.36
N HIS A 101 -0.93 2.45 4.70
CA HIS A 101 -1.77 3.36 3.92
C HIS A 101 -2.98 3.88 4.70
N GLU A 102 -3.43 5.09 4.35
CA GLU A 102 -4.40 5.88 5.12
C GLU A 102 -5.82 5.27 5.16
N GLU A 103 -6.25 4.51 4.15
CA GLU A 103 -7.60 3.88 4.10
C GLU A 103 -7.83 2.92 5.25
N VAL A 104 -6.78 2.22 5.69
CA VAL A 104 -6.86 1.26 6.80
C VAL A 104 -7.31 1.97 8.08
N ILE A 105 -7.01 3.27 8.21
CA ILE A 105 -7.44 4.10 9.33
C ILE A 105 -8.81 4.73 9.06
N MET A 106 -9.08 5.16 7.82
CA MET A 106 -10.27 5.95 7.49
C MET A 106 -11.53 5.13 7.26
N ILE A 107 -11.45 4.04 6.50
CA ILE A 107 -12.61 3.20 6.13
C ILE A 107 -13.37 2.65 7.35
N PRO A 108 -12.73 2.01 8.34
CA PRO A 108 -13.46 1.37 9.43
C PRO A 108 -14.08 2.37 10.42
N ARG A 109 -13.80 3.67 10.27
CA ARG A 109 -14.46 4.73 11.05
C ARG A 109 -15.88 5.01 10.58
N GLU A 110 -16.15 4.77 9.30
CA GLU A 110 -17.42 5.15 8.65
C GLU A 110 -18.17 3.96 8.06
N ILE A 111 -17.51 2.80 7.91
CA ILE A 111 -18.07 1.60 7.29
C ILE A 111 -17.93 0.41 8.25
N ASP A 112 -19.05 -0.25 8.54
CA ASP A 112 -19.08 -1.43 9.40
C ASP A 112 -18.52 -2.65 8.65
N CYS A 113 -17.33 -3.09 9.05
CA CYS A 113 -16.64 -4.26 8.49
C CYS A 113 -15.82 -4.98 9.55
N ASN A 114 -15.33 -6.19 9.28
CA ASN A 114 -14.52 -6.96 10.22
C ASN A 114 -13.01 -6.75 10.04
N ARG A 115 -12.57 -6.37 8.83
CA ARG A 115 -11.14 -6.22 8.49
C ARG A 115 -10.91 -5.21 7.37
N VAL A 116 -9.84 -4.41 7.51
CA VAL A 116 -9.36 -3.50 6.45
C VAL A 116 -7.88 -3.68 6.19
N THR A 117 -7.50 -3.89 4.92
CA THR A 117 -6.11 -4.05 4.47
C THR A 117 -5.79 -3.18 3.26
N PHE A 118 -4.52 -2.84 3.09
CA PHE A 118 -3.97 -2.23 1.88
C PHE A 118 -2.79 -3.06 1.43
N LYS A 119 -2.81 -3.52 0.18
CA LYS A 119 -1.71 -4.28 -0.41
C LYS A 119 -1.24 -3.64 -1.70
N TYR A 120 0.08 -3.52 -1.82
CA TYR A 120 0.71 -2.92 -2.98
C TYR A 120 1.48 -3.96 -3.78
N SER A 121 1.35 -3.89 -5.10
CA SER A 121 2.05 -4.74 -6.04
C SER A 121 3.42 -4.16 -6.42
N LEU A 122 4.42 -4.52 -5.63
CA LEU A 122 5.81 -4.08 -5.83
C LEU A 122 6.59 -4.98 -6.81
N GLY A 123 6.19 -6.26 -6.91
CA GLY A 123 6.97 -7.29 -7.59
C GLY A 123 8.15 -7.80 -6.77
N ALA A 124 8.47 -9.08 -6.93
CA ALA A 124 9.49 -9.77 -6.13
C ALA A 124 10.88 -9.13 -6.22
N GLU A 125 11.29 -8.70 -7.43
CA GLU A 125 12.60 -8.08 -7.66
C GLU A 125 12.76 -6.78 -6.86
N PHE A 126 11.75 -5.91 -6.90
CA PHE A 126 11.80 -4.65 -6.18
C PHE A 126 11.77 -4.86 -4.65
N ILE A 127 10.99 -5.82 -4.17
CA ILE A 127 11.00 -6.23 -2.75
C ILE A 127 12.41 -6.70 -2.32
N ASP A 128 13.11 -7.47 -3.16
CA ASP A 128 14.47 -7.93 -2.86
C ASP A 128 15.48 -6.77 -2.83
N TRP A 129 15.32 -5.76 -3.67
CA TRP A 129 16.12 -4.53 -3.61
C TRP A 129 15.86 -3.77 -2.31
N LEU A 130 14.58 -3.59 -1.93
CA LEU A 130 14.19 -2.92 -0.68
C LEU A 130 14.78 -3.63 0.56
N LYS A 131 14.70 -4.97 0.61
CA LYS A 131 15.32 -5.77 1.68
C LYS A 131 16.83 -5.61 1.71
N THR A 132 17.47 -5.52 0.53
CA THR A 132 18.91 -5.31 0.42
C THR A 132 19.29 -3.91 0.92
N PHE A 133 18.53 -2.87 0.58
CA PHE A 133 18.76 -1.51 1.07
C PHE A 133 18.63 -1.44 2.59
N ALA A 134 17.56 -2.01 3.15
CA ALA A 134 17.36 -2.10 4.60
C ALA A 134 18.50 -2.86 5.30
N TYR A 135 18.93 -4.00 4.74
CA TYR A 135 20.01 -4.80 5.30
C TYR A 135 21.35 -4.04 5.32
N LEU A 136 21.61 -3.23 4.29
CA LEU A 136 22.83 -2.43 4.17
C LEU A 136 22.74 -1.07 4.89
N GLY A 137 21.56 -0.70 5.41
CA GLY A 137 21.29 0.62 6.00
C GLY A 137 21.27 1.77 4.99
N LEU A 138 21.00 1.48 3.71
CA LEU A 138 20.93 2.47 2.62
C LEU A 138 19.58 3.21 2.57
N ASP A 139 18.63 2.77 3.38
CA ASP A 139 17.35 3.42 3.68
C ASP A 139 17.46 4.43 4.84
N SER A 140 18.65 4.63 5.42
CA SER A 140 18.85 5.59 6.50
C SER A 140 18.80 7.04 6.01
N ASN A 141 18.10 7.90 6.75
CA ASN A 141 18.11 9.36 6.55
C ASN A 141 19.23 10.06 7.33
N GLU A 142 20.01 9.32 8.12
CA GLU A 142 21.13 9.87 8.87
C GLU A 142 22.30 10.21 7.94
N LYS A 143 22.85 11.41 8.13
CA LYS A 143 23.99 11.84 7.31
C LYS A 143 25.21 11.03 7.69
N ILE A 144 25.82 10.38 6.70
CA ILE A 144 27.10 9.71 6.84
C ILE A 144 28.22 10.54 6.22
N ARG A 145 29.42 10.43 6.79
CA ARG A 145 30.63 11.01 6.21
C ARG A 145 31.15 10.09 5.10
N VAL A 146 31.38 10.63 3.91
CA VAL A 146 31.89 9.87 2.76
C VAL A 146 33.23 10.45 2.33
N GLY A 147 34.31 9.82 2.78
CA GLY A 147 35.66 10.33 2.60
C GLY A 147 35.92 11.57 3.44
N ASP A 148 36.47 12.62 2.84
CA ASP A 148 36.74 13.90 3.51
C ASP A 148 35.56 14.88 3.48
N VAL A 149 34.41 14.46 2.97
CA VAL A 149 33.17 15.25 2.86
C VAL A 149 32.07 14.68 3.75
#